data_AF-A0A8J6BQ00-F1
#
_entry.id   AF-A0A8J6BQ00-F1
#
_cell.length_a   1.000
_cell.length_b   1.000
_cell.length_c   1.000
_cell.angle_alpha   90.00
_cell.angle_beta   90.00
_cell.angle_gamma   90.00
#
_symmetry.space_group_name_H-M   'P 1'
#
loop_
_entity.id
_entity.type
_entity.pdbx_description
1 polymer ?
#
loop_
_entity_poly.entity_id
_entity_poly.type
_entity_poly.pdbx_seq_one_letter_code
_entity_poly.pdbx_strand_id
1 'polypeptide(L)'
;GLPVQFLRCPSQRLLDRIVRRYCEVFDAGSVYMTHLTDKDRLRLLYTLSVNIYPIVLQIFPRAEGWPFSKYLGSCGRLFVSTSTDALASFNISGSDMAADLAYQLLQIIQNLSTNDLNYFFYFTSIDGATFGIFHDGRLFIRDTSKMGIIDKQQEKSMYEKKTEETDIFSCLSSDCPPTLSSCANITEKQNVILICKDLLPYLIAGKFPDSTQESIDKLLKDCSKNITNDLEARTFINELMEILRPWRTCDSRFAYRYPDCKYNRLIA
;
A
#
# COMPACT_ATOMS: atom_id res chain seq x y z
N GLY A 1 -1.62 15.41 -17.24
CA GLY A 1 -2.38 14.39 -16.49
C GLY A 1 -2.08 14.55 -15.02
N LEU A 2 -2.82 13.86 -14.13
CA LEU A 2 -2.36 13.67 -12.75
C LEU A 2 -1.11 12.78 -12.80
N PRO A 3 -0.02 13.09 -12.08
CA PRO A 3 1.18 12.27 -12.13
C PRO A 3 0.87 10.85 -11.65
N VAL A 4 1.01 9.88 -12.55
CA VAL A 4 0.73 8.47 -12.26
C VAL A 4 1.92 7.85 -11.54
N GLN A 5 1.98 8.01 -10.21
CA GLN A 5 3.08 7.47 -9.39
C GLN A 5 3.26 5.96 -9.56
N PHE A 6 2.17 5.24 -9.82
CA PHE A 6 2.15 3.81 -10.09
C PHE A 6 3.00 3.39 -11.30
N LEU A 7 3.04 4.20 -12.37
CA LEU A 7 3.86 3.95 -13.57
C LEU A 7 5.13 4.80 -13.61
N ARG A 8 5.54 5.39 -12.48
CA ARG A 8 6.77 6.18 -12.39
C ARG A 8 8.03 5.33 -12.65
N CYS A 9 7.98 4.06 -12.25
CA CYS A 9 9.09 3.11 -12.31
C CYS A 9 8.66 1.83 -13.03
N PRO A 10 8.26 1.92 -14.31
CA PRO A 10 7.66 0.78 -14.98
C PRO A 10 8.71 -0.31 -15.24
N SER A 11 8.36 -1.55 -14.94
CA SER A 11 9.13 -2.74 -15.34
C SER A 11 8.32 -3.56 -16.34
N GLN A 12 9.00 -4.36 -17.16
CA GLN A 12 8.28 -5.24 -18.10
C GLN A 12 7.40 -6.23 -17.34
N ARG A 13 7.86 -6.74 -16.19
CA ARG A 13 7.10 -7.68 -15.36
C ARG A 13 5.83 -7.04 -14.79
N LEU A 14 5.88 -5.76 -14.40
CA LEU A 14 4.71 -5.01 -13.94
C LEU A 14 3.73 -4.78 -15.09
N LEU A 15 4.22 -4.36 -16.26
CA LEU A 15 3.39 -4.15 -17.45
C LEU A 15 2.71 -5.46 -17.92
N ASP A 16 3.46 -6.56 -17.96
CA ASP A 16 2.92 -7.89 -18.28
C ASP A 16 1.86 -8.32 -17.27
N ARG A 17 2.08 -8.04 -15.97
CA ARG A 17 1.08 -8.34 -14.94
C ARG A 17 -0.19 -7.53 -15.14
N ILE A 18 -0.08 -6.25 -15.50
CA ILE A 18 -1.24 -5.40 -15.80
C ILE A 18 -2.04 -5.99 -16.96
N VAL A 19 -1.37 -6.29 -18.08
CA VAL A 19 -2.03 -6.84 -19.27
C VAL A 19 -2.69 -8.18 -18.96
N ARG A 20 -2.00 -9.10 -18.27
CA ARG A 20 -2.52 -10.45 -17.99
C ARG A 20 -3.65 -10.50 -16.95
N ARG A 21 -3.74 -9.51 -16.07
CA ARG A 21 -4.70 -9.48 -14.95
C ARG A 21 -5.80 -8.43 -15.15
N TYR A 22 -5.82 -7.74 -16.27
CA TYR A 22 -6.90 -6.81 -16.59
C TYR A 22 -8.22 -7.57 -16.79
N CYS A 23 -9.20 -7.33 -15.93
CA CYS A 23 -10.42 -8.13 -15.81
C CYS A 23 -11.60 -7.68 -16.68
N GLU A 24 -11.47 -6.55 -17.39
CA GLU A 24 -12.55 -6.02 -18.23
C GLU A 24 -12.60 -6.65 -19.63
N VAL A 25 -11.96 -7.81 -19.80
CA VAL A 25 -11.92 -8.61 -21.03
C VAL A 25 -12.59 -9.96 -20.81
N PHE A 26 -13.16 -10.52 -21.88
CA PHE A 26 -14.01 -11.72 -21.82
C PHE A 26 -13.27 -12.98 -21.31
N ASP A 27 -11.96 -13.06 -21.49
CA ASP A 27 -11.09 -14.19 -21.14
C ASP A 27 -10.06 -13.84 -20.05
N ALA A 28 -10.33 -12.80 -19.26
CA ALA A 28 -9.42 -12.29 -18.25
C ALA A 28 -8.96 -13.37 -17.26
N GLY A 29 -7.65 -13.43 -17.00
CA GLY A 29 -7.08 -14.40 -16.07
C GLY A 29 -7.05 -15.85 -16.58
N SER A 30 -7.44 -16.11 -17.84
CA SER A 30 -7.22 -17.40 -18.47
C SER A 30 -5.76 -17.59 -18.89
N VAL A 31 -5.27 -18.84 -18.89
CA VAL A 31 -3.93 -19.19 -19.43
C VAL A 31 -3.80 -18.83 -20.91
N TYR A 32 -4.95 -18.72 -21.60
CA TYR A 32 -5.07 -18.45 -23.03
C TYR A 32 -5.39 -17.00 -23.35
N MET A 33 -5.23 -16.06 -22.40
CA MET A 33 -5.66 -14.68 -22.58
C MET A 33 -5.20 -14.17 -23.95
N THR A 34 -6.18 -14.04 -24.85
CA THR A 34 -5.98 -13.63 -26.23
C THR A 34 -5.57 -12.16 -26.21
N HIS A 35 -4.86 -11.74 -27.25
CA HIS A 35 -4.37 -10.36 -27.33
C HIS A 35 -5.53 -9.37 -27.04
N LEU A 36 -5.28 -8.39 -26.15
CA LEU A 36 -6.21 -7.29 -25.90
C LEU A 36 -6.70 -6.74 -27.25
N THR A 37 -8.02 -6.67 -27.45
CA THR A 37 -8.55 -5.99 -28.64
C THR A 37 -8.18 -4.51 -28.59
N ASP A 38 -8.23 -3.79 -29.71
CA ASP A 38 -7.95 -2.35 -29.70
C ASP A 38 -8.87 -1.58 -28.75
N LYS A 39 -10.11 -2.04 -28.61
CA LYS A 39 -11.07 -1.50 -27.64
C LYS A 39 -10.60 -1.71 -26.20
N ASP A 40 -10.06 -2.87 -25.88
CA ASP A 40 -9.59 -3.19 -24.53
C ASP A 40 -8.28 -2.46 -24.20
N ARG A 41 -7.39 -2.31 -25.19
CA ARG A 41 -6.20 -1.47 -25.07
C ARG A 41 -6.57 -0.02 -24.76
N LEU A 42 -7.52 0.55 -25.50
CA LEU A 42 -7.99 1.92 -25.27
C LEU A 42 -8.64 2.07 -23.88
N ARG A 43 -9.44 1.09 -23.45
CA ARG A 43 -10.04 1.09 -22.10
C ARG A 43 -8.98 1.02 -21.00
N LEU A 44 -7.98 0.16 -21.15
CA LEU A 44 -6.88 0.04 -20.21
C LEU A 44 -6.07 1.33 -20.15
N LEU A 45 -5.63 1.87 -21.29
CA LEU A 45 -4.89 3.13 -21.36
C LEU A 45 -5.67 4.30 -20.76
N TYR A 46 -6.97 4.38 -21.08
CA TYR A 46 -7.86 5.37 -20.48
C TYR A 46 -7.90 5.21 -18.97
N THR A 47 -8.14 4.01 -18.46
CA THR A 47 -8.20 3.72 -17.01
C THR A 47 -6.89 4.11 -16.32
N LEU A 48 -5.74 3.69 -16.87
CA LEU A 48 -4.42 4.05 -16.36
C LEU A 48 -4.20 5.56 -16.29
N SER A 49 -4.74 6.32 -17.27
CA SER A 49 -4.59 7.78 -17.34
C SER A 49 -5.53 8.56 -16.40
N VAL A 50 -6.71 8.01 -16.09
CA VAL A 50 -7.75 8.72 -15.31
C VAL A 50 -7.90 8.24 -13.88
N ASN A 51 -7.74 6.94 -13.62
CA ASN A 51 -7.88 6.35 -12.30
C ASN A 51 -7.16 5.00 -12.23
N ILE A 52 -6.00 4.98 -11.58
CA ILE A 52 -5.18 3.79 -11.46
C ILE A 52 -5.68 2.80 -10.40
N TYR A 53 -6.45 3.26 -9.42
CA TYR A 53 -6.92 2.44 -8.30
C TYR A 53 -7.59 1.12 -8.74
N PRO A 54 -8.57 1.08 -9.66
CA PRO A 54 -9.17 -0.17 -10.12
C PRO A 54 -8.15 -1.14 -10.74
N ILE A 55 -7.08 -0.66 -11.37
CA ILE A 55 -6.02 -1.51 -11.91
C ILE A 55 -5.22 -2.14 -10.77
N VAL A 56 -4.86 -1.38 -9.74
CA VAL A 56 -4.18 -1.93 -8.55
C VAL A 56 -5.00 -3.05 -7.91
N LEU A 57 -6.31 -2.85 -7.75
CA LEU A 57 -7.20 -3.86 -7.16
C LEU A 57 -7.29 -5.16 -7.99
N GLN A 58 -7.21 -5.06 -9.31
CA GLN A 58 -7.28 -6.21 -10.22
C GLN A 58 -5.97 -7.00 -10.22
N ILE A 59 -4.83 -6.30 -10.30
CA ILE A 59 -3.53 -6.95 -10.42
C ILE A 59 -2.96 -7.39 -9.07
N PHE A 60 -3.41 -6.81 -7.95
CA PHE A 60 -3.05 -7.21 -6.58
C PHE A 60 -4.33 -7.51 -5.79
N PRO A 61 -5.02 -8.62 -6.09
CA PRO A 61 -6.33 -8.88 -5.55
C PRO A 61 -6.27 -9.28 -4.07
N ARG A 62 -7.27 -8.85 -3.28
CA ARG A 62 -7.43 -9.26 -1.87
C ARG A 62 -7.43 -10.78 -1.67
N ALA A 63 -7.94 -11.54 -2.63
CA ALA A 63 -7.97 -12.99 -2.57
C ALA A 63 -6.57 -13.63 -2.55
N GLU A 64 -5.54 -12.92 -3.05
CA GLU A 64 -4.12 -13.30 -2.99
C GLU A 64 -3.43 -12.73 -1.73
N GLY A 65 -4.18 -12.21 -0.75
CA GLY A 65 -3.63 -11.70 0.52
C GLY A 65 -3.21 -10.23 0.50
N TRP A 66 -3.42 -9.50 -0.60
CA TRP A 66 -3.08 -8.08 -0.68
C TRP A 66 -4.03 -7.21 0.17
N PRO A 67 -3.53 -6.14 0.82
CA PRO A 67 -4.29 -5.32 1.76
C PRO A 67 -5.17 -4.28 1.05
N PHE A 68 -5.95 -4.70 0.05
CA PHE A 68 -6.82 -3.83 -0.74
C PHE A 68 -8.29 -4.24 -0.63
N SER A 69 -9.19 -3.36 -1.07
CA SER A 69 -10.61 -3.68 -1.22
C SER A 69 -10.83 -4.68 -2.36
N LYS A 70 -11.93 -5.44 -2.30
CA LYS A 70 -12.26 -6.36 -3.40
C LYS A 70 -12.87 -5.56 -4.55
N TYR A 71 -12.26 -5.65 -5.72
CA TYR A 71 -12.80 -5.12 -6.96
C TYR A 71 -14.05 -5.88 -7.40
N LEU A 72 -15.09 -5.17 -7.85
CA LEU A 72 -16.35 -5.73 -8.32
C LEU A 72 -16.64 -5.43 -9.79
N GLY A 73 -16.02 -4.40 -10.37
CA GLY A 73 -16.17 -4.05 -11.79
C GLY A 73 -16.04 -2.55 -12.05
N SER A 74 -16.01 -2.15 -13.32
CA SER A 74 -15.98 -0.75 -13.72
C SER A 74 -16.90 -0.45 -14.91
N CYS A 75 -17.30 0.82 -15.01
CA CYS A 75 -18.01 1.37 -16.14
C CYS A 75 -17.54 2.82 -16.37
N GLY A 76 -16.75 3.03 -17.43
CA GLY A 76 -16.18 4.34 -17.73
C GLY A 76 -15.22 4.83 -16.63
N ARG A 77 -15.56 5.92 -15.95
CA ARG A 77 -14.76 6.47 -14.83
C ARG A 77 -15.19 5.92 -13.47
N LEU A 78 -16.32 5.22 -13.42
CA LEU A 78 -16.85 4.65 -12.19
C LEU A 78 -16.32 3.24 -12.03
N PHE A 79 -15.90 2.90 -10.82
CA PHE A 79 -15.60 1.52 -10.44
C PHE A 79 -16.30 1.21 -9.13
N VAL A 80 -16.50 -0.08 -8.88
CA VAL A 80 -17.17 -0.58 -7.69
C VAL A 80 -16.20 -1.49 -6.94
N SER A 81 -16.08 -1.26 -5.64
CA SER A 81 -15.35 -2.12 -4.71
C SER A 81 -16.19 -2.37 -3.46
N THR A 82 -15.77 -3.31 -2.62
CA THR A 82 -16.40 -3.53 -1.31
C THR A 82 -16.40 -2.25 -0.46
N SER A 83 -17.49 -2.02 0.30
CA SER A 83 -17.65 -0.86 1.18
C SER A 83 -16.68 -0.87 2.36
N THR A 84 -16.28 0.32 2.80
CA THR A 84 -15.23 0.54 3.81
C THR A 84 -15.37 1.91 4.45
N ASP A 85 -14.98 2.02 5.72
CA ASP A 85 -14.91 3.30 6.42
C ASP A 85 -13.50 3.89 6.38
N ALA A 86 -13.37 5.21 6.25
CA ALA A 86 -12.07 5.87 6.26
C ALA A 86 -11.48 5.86 7.67
N LEU A 87 -10.16 5.67 7.79
CA LEU A 87 -9.48 5.67 9.07
C LEU A 87 -9.64 7.01 9.82
N ALA A 88 -9.61 8.13 9.10
CA ALA A 88 -9.83 9.46 9.66
C ALA A 88 -11.18 9.64 10.36
N SER A 89 -12.22 8.95 9.90
CA SER A 89 -13.57 9.03 10.48
C SER A 89 -13.79 8.07 11.64
N PHE A 90 -12.81 7.19 11.92
CA PHE A 90 -12.97 6.13 12.89
C PHE A 90 -12.59 6.58 14.30
N ASN A 91 -13.50 6.43 15.25
CA ASN A 91 -13.26 6.81 16.65
C ASN A 91 -12.43 5.74 17.38
N ILE A 92 -11.14 6.02 17.58
CA ILE A 92 -10.22 5.12 18.28
C ILE A 92 -10.25 5.42 19.78
N SER A 93 -11.07 4.68 20.51
CA SER A 93 -11.35 4.94 21.92
C SER A 93 -10.51 4.13 22.92
N GLY A 94 -10.03 2.93 22.56
CA GLY A 94 -9.34 2.00 23.46
C GLY A 94 -7.90 1.67 23.06
N SER A 95 -7.05 1.35 24.05
CA SER A 95 -5.65 0.93 23.85
C SER A 95 -5.53 -0.35 23.02
N ASP A 96 -6.48 -1.27 23.19
CA ASP A 96 -6.58 -2.52 22.45
C ASP A 96 -6.79 -2.30 20.95
N MET A 97 -7.74 -1.43 20.61
CA MET A 97 -8.05 -1.05 19.24
C MET A 97 -6.92 -0.21 18.62
N ALA A 98 -6.38 0.74 19.37
CA ALA A 98 -5.23 1.55 18.95
C ALA A 98 -4.03 0.66 18.63
N ALA A 99 -3.69 -0.27 19.53
CA ALA A 99 -2.61 -1.21 19.33
C ALA A 99 -2.83 -2.11 18.13
N ASP A 100 -4.04 -2.64 17.96
CA ASP A 100 -4.33 -3.54 16.87
C ASP A 100 -4.26 -2.84 15.50
N LEU A 101 -4.85 -1.66 15.36
CA LEU A 101 -4.79 -0.87 14.12
C LEU A 101 -3.36 -0.44 13.78
N ALA A 102 -2.59 0.02 14.77
CA ALA A 102 -1.19 0.39 14.56
C ALA A 102 -0.34 -0.83 14.20
N TYR A 103 -0.57 -1.98 14.83
CA TYR A 103 0.12 -3.22 14.48
C TYR A 103 -0.20 -3.67 13.06
N GLN A 104 -1.48 -3.63 12.65
CA GLN A 104 -1.87 -3.93 11.27
C GLN A 104 -1.24 -2.95 10.27
N LEU A 105 -1.19 -1.65 10.58
CA LEU A 105 -0.52 -0.66 9.74
C LEU A 105 0.96 -1.03 9.54
N LEU A 106 1.68 -1.32 10.62
CA LEU A 106 3.09 -1.71 10.57
C LEU A 106 3.31 -2.98 9.75
N GLN A 107 2.45 -4.00 9.91
CA GLN A 107 2.46 -5.22 9.10
C GLN A 107 2.23 -4.94 7.61
N ILE A 108 1.24 -4.09 7.29
CA ILE A 108 0.97 -3.69 5.90
C ILE A 108 2.22 -3.04 5.31
N ILE A 109 2.81 -2.07 6.00
CA ILE A 109 4.00 -1.36 5.52
C ILE A 109 5.19 -2.30 5.33
N GLN A 110 5.36 -3.28 6.22
CA GLN A 110 6.38 -4.32 6.06
C GLN A 110 6.15 -5.20 4.82
N ASN A 111 4.90 -5.64 4.59
CA ASN A 111 4.53 -6.46 3.44
C ASN A 111 4.61 -5.70 2.10
N LEU A 112 4.38 -4.38 2.12
CA LEU A 112 4.57 -3.51 0.97
C LEU A 112 6.05 -3.36 0.59
N SER A 113 6.97 -3.48 1.56
CA SER A 113 8.43 -3.47 1.34
C SER A 113 8.97 -4.83 0.90
N THR A 114 8.43 -5.90 1.48
CA THR A 114 8.89 -7.28 1.26
C THR A 114 7.69 -8.20 1.06
N ASN A 115 7.58 -8.77 -0.14
CA ASN A 115 6.55 -9.74 -0.51
C ASN A 115 7.10 -10.76 -1.50
N ASP A 116 6.37 -11.85 -1.66
CA ASP A 116 6.73 -12.99 -2.50
C ASP A 116 6.88 -12.63 -3.99
N LEU A 117 6.25 -11.53 -4.43
CA LEU A 117 6.37 -11.04 -5.80
C LEU A 117 7.57 -10.11 -6.02
N ASN A 118 8.36 -9.79 -4.99
CA ASN A 118 9.49 -8.86 -5.09
C ASN A 118 9.09 -7.49 -5.70
N TYR A 119 7.90 -6.98 -5.35
CA TYR A 119 7.52 -5.60 -5.64
C TYR A 119 7.69 -4.74 -4.38
N PHE A 120 8.20 -3.53 -4.53
CA PHE A 120 8.20 -2.54 -3.46
C PHE A 120 7.12 -1.49 -3.75
N PHE A 121 6.17 -1.34 -2.84
CA PHE A 121 5.14 -0.32 -2.90
C PHE A 121 5.53 0.85 -2.01
N TYR A 122 5.48 2.06 -2.54
CA TYR A 122 5.82 3.26 -1.79
C TYR A 122 4.73 4.30 -1.91
N PHE A 123 4.58 5.14 -0.89
CA PHE A 123 3.70 6.28 -0.91
C PHE A 123 4.51 7.55 -1.09
N THR A 124 4.00 8.48 -1.91
CA THR A 124 4.55 9.85 -2.01
C THR A 124 4.02 10.77 -0.93
N SER A 125 2.83 10.47 -0.41
CA SER A 125 2.20 11.12 0.73
C SER A 125 1.15 10.17 1.29
N ILE A 126 0.82 10.32 2.58
CA ILE A 126 -0.21 9.56 3.28
C ILE A 126 -1.09 10.56 4.02
N ASP A 127 -2.39 10.30 4.04
CA ASP A 127 -3.37 11.04 4.82
C ASP A 127 -4.36 10.08 5.50
N GLY A 128 -5.28 10.64 6.29
CA GLY A 128 -6.29 9.85 6.99
C GLY A 128 -7.34 9.17 6.08
N ALA A 129 -7.35 9.45 4.77
CA ALA A 129 -8.22 8.80 3.79
C ALA A 129 -7.51 7.67 3.02
N THR A 130 -6.18 7.61 3.11
CA THR A 130 -5.32 6.60 2.46
C THR A 130 -5.63 5.20 2.94
N PHE A 131 -5.92 5.05 4.23
CA PHE A 131 -6.30 3.78 4.85
C PHE A 131 -7.77 3.78 5.24
N GLY A 132 -8.35 2.59 5.29
CA GLY A 132 -9.68 2.36 5.82
C GLY A 132 -9.75 1.11 6.67
N ILE A 133 -10.90 0.93 7.30
CA ILE A 133 -11.20 -0.22 8.16
C ILE A 133 -12.43 -0.94 7.60
N PHE A 134 -12.36 -2.27 7.50
CA PHE A 134 -13.50 -3.11 7.19
C PHE A 134 -14.41 -3.27 8.42
N HIS A 135 -15.66 -3.64 8.21
CA HIS A 135 -16.61 -3.90 9.30
C HIS A 135 -16.13 -4.96 10.32
N ASP A 136 -15.16 -5.80 9.95
CA ASP A 136 -14.57 -6.82 10.81
C ASP A 136 -13.32 -6.34 11.58
N GLY A 137 -12.94 -5.06 11.46
CA GLY A 137 -11.80 -4.45 12.15
C GLY A 137 -10.47 -4.52 11.40
N ARG A 138 -10.43 -5.12 10.20
CA ARG A 138 -9.19 -5.20 9.41
C ARG A 138 -8.86 -3.89 8.71
N LEU A 139 -7.63 -3.44 8.85
CA LEU A 139 -7.07 -2.29 8.15
C LEU A 139 -6.72 -2.67 6.69
N PHE A 140 -6.93 -1.74 5.77
CA PHE A 140 -6.57 -1.92 4.35
C PHE A 140 -6.26 -0.56 3.69
N ILE A 141 -5.72 -0.61 2.49
CA ILE A 141 -5.37 0.54 1.68
C ILE A 141 -6.58 0.94 0.82
N ARG A 142 -7.12 2.11 1.11
CA ARG A 142 -8.34 2.67 0.51
C ARG A 142 -8.05 3.57 -0.68
N ASP A 143 -6.93 4.28 -0.68
CA ASP A 143 -6.51 5.11 -1.81
C ASP A 143 -5.08 4.75 -2.24
N THR A 144 -4.90 4.55 -3.56
CA THR A 144 -3.60 4.27 -4.18
C THR A 144 -3.18 5.40 -5.13
N SER A 145 -3.88 6.54 -5.13
CA SER A 145 -3.58 7.68 -6.00
C SER A 145 -2.16 8.23 -5.79
N LYS A 146 -1.62 8.08 -4.58
CA LYS A 146 -0.27 8.50 -4.19
C LYS A 146 0.73 7.35 -4.05
N MET A 147 0.33 6.15 -4.47
CA MET A 147 1.14 4.93 -4.39
C MET A 147 1.90 4.69 -5.70
N GLY A 148 3.18 4.37 -5.59
CA GLY A 148 4.02 3.86 -6.66
C GLY A 148 4.47 2.43 -6.41
N ILE A 149 4.92 1.76 -7.48
CA ILE A 149 5.44 0.38 -7.42
C ILE A 149 6.80 0.32 -8.11
N ILE A 150 7.73 -0.36 -7.47
CA ILE A 150 9.07 -0.66 -7.98
C ILE A 150 9.24 -2.16 -8.05
N ASP A 151 9.70 -2.66 -9.19
CA ASP A 151 10.12 -4.04 -9.33
C ASP A 151 11.52 -4.25 -8.76
N LYS A 152 11.66 -5.08 -7.72
CA LYS A 152 12.97 -5.40 -7.11
C LYS A 152 13.71 -6.52 -7.83
N GLN A 153 13.01 -7.36 -8.61
CA GLN A 153 13.61 -8.52 -9.30
C GLN A 153 14.25 -8.11 -10.63
N GLN A 154 13.59 -7.21 -11.36
CA GLN A 154 14.19 -6.58 -12.53
C GLN A 154 15.04 -5.41 -12.01
N GLU A 155 16.21 -5.74 -11.44
CA GLU A 155 17.16 -4.76 -10.90
C GLU A 155 17.39 -3.60 -11.88
N LYS A 156 17.69 -2.44 -11.28
CA LYS A 156 17.93 -1.08 -11.83
C LYS A 156 18.82 -1.01 -13.09
N SER A 157 18.50 -1.72 -14.16
CA SER A 157 19.14 -1.55 -15.44
C SER A 157 18.45 -0.41 -16.17
N MET A 158 19.12 0.74 -16.04
CA MET A 158 19.31 1.73 -17.09
C MET A 158 18.06 2.50 -17.54
N TYR A 159 17.79 3.62 -16.87
CA TYR A 159 17.57 4.91 -17.54
C TYR A 159 18.00 6.04 -16.57
N GLU A 160 19.31 6.24 -16.42
CA GLU A 160 19.82 7.50 -15.89
C GLU A 160 19.62 8.59 -16.96
N LYS A 161 18.45 9.23 -16.95
CA LYS A 161 18.28 10.55 -17.54
C LYS A 161 17.69 11.49 -16.51
N LYS A 162 18.49 12.47 -16.08
CA LYS A 162 18.02 13.65 -15.36
C LYS A 162 17.22 14.52 -16.34
N THR A 163 15.90 14.54 -16.25
CA THR A 163 15.07 15.71 -16.64
C THR A 163 13.63 15.58 -16.15
N GLU A 164 12.88 16.68 -16.27
CA GLU A 164 11.60 17.06 -15.65
C GLU A 164 10.50 15.99 -15.47
N GLU A 165 9.69 16.19 -14.44
CA GLU A 165 8.51 15.37 -14.11
C GLU A 165 7.45 15.47 -15.22
N THR A 166 7.50 14.56 -16.18
CA THR A 166 6.40 14.36 -17.14
C THR A 166 5.80 12.97 -16.94
N ASP A 167 4.47 12.92 -16.79
CA ASP A 167 3.72 11.67 -16.72
C ASP A 167 3.83 10.92 -18.06
N ILE A 168 3.89 9.58 -18.05
CA ILE A 168 4.00 8.74 -19.26
C ILE A 168 2.88 9.05 -20.28
N PHE A 169 1.74 9.54 -19.80
CA PHE A 169 0.60 9.94 -20.62
C PHE A 169 0.68 11.38 -21.16
N SER A 170 1.65 12.19 -20.72
CA SER A 170 1.85 13.57 -21.19
C SER A 170 2.30 13.62 -22.66
N CYS A 171 2.93 12.55 -23.15
CA CYS A 171 3.33 12.40 -24.55
C CYS A 171 2.24 11.78 -25.45
N LEU A 172 1.03 11.52 -24.94
CA LEU A 172 -0.05 10.98 -25.79
C LEU A 172 -0.51 11.97 -26.88
N SER A 173 -0.29 13.26 -26.68
CA SER A 173 -0.71 14.34 -27.60
C SER A 173 0.42 14.92 -28.45
N SER A 174 1.67 14.53 -28.22
CA SER A 174 2.86 15.13 -28.86
C SER A 174 4.02 14.15 -28.85
N ASP A 175 4.73 14.04 -29.98
CA ASP A 175 5.94 13.22 -30.15
C ASP A 175 7.07 13.73 -29.24
N CYS A 176 7.01 13.42 -27.96
CA CYS A 176 8.11 13.62 -27.01
C CYS A 176 8.74 12.28 -26.63
N PRO A 177 10.08 12.22 -26.52
CA PRO A 177 10.73 11.07 -25.92
C PRO A 177 10.29 10.98 -24.45
N PRO A 178 9.75 9.84 -23.97
CA PRO A 178 9.31 9.71 -22.58
C PRO A 178 10.53 9.83 -21.66
N THR A 179 10.53 10.82 -20.78
CA THR A 179 11.55 10.99 -19.75
C THR A 179 11.06 10.33 -18.47
N LEU A 180 11.59 9.15 -18.14
CA LEU A 180 11.28 8.47 -16.89
C LEU A 180 12.08 9.08 -15.75
N SER A 181 11.41 9.42 -14.65
CA SER A 181 12.09 9.90 -13.44
C SER A 181 12.94 8.79 -12.83
N SER A 182 14.07 9.16 -12.21
CA SER A 182 14.88 8.17 -11.49
C SER A 182 14.15 7.61 -10.28
N CYS A 183 14.15 6.29 -10.18
CA CYS A 183 13.63 5.52 -9.06
C CYS A 183 14.72 5.12 -8.06
N ALA A 184 15.97 5.53 -8.31
CA ALA A 184 17.12 5.11 -7.53
C ALA A 184 17.09 5.59 -6.07
N ASN A 185 16.44 6.74 -5.83
CA ASN A 185 16.40 7.41 -4.53
C ASN A 185 15.19 7.01 -3.67
N ILE A 186 14.27 6.19 -4.20
CA ILE A 186 13.07 5.76 -3.48
C ILE A 186 13.45 4.51 -2.68
N THR A 187 13.33 4.58 -1.36
CA THR A 187 13.74 3.50 -0.45
C THR A 187 12.65 3.15 0.56
N GLU A 188 12.76 1.98 1.17
CA GLU A 188 11.75 1.40 2.07
C GLU A 188 11.45 2.31 3.27
N LYS A 189 12.47 3.03 3.77
CA LYS A 189 12.30 3.97 4.89
C LYS A 189 11.27 5.06 4.64
N GLN A 190 11.01 5.43 3.38
CA GLN A 190 10.09 6.51 3.03
C GLN A 190 8.68 6.27 3.59
N ASN A 191 8.16 5.05 3.45
CA ASN A 191 6.85 4.69 3.98
C ASN A 191 6.80 4.81 5.50
N VAL A 192 7.87 4.38 6.17
CA VAL A 192 7.99 4.43 7.63
C VAL A 192 8.00 5.88 8.12
N ILE A 193 8.76 6.76 7.46
CA ILE A 193 8.79 8.19 7.78
C ILE A 193 7.40 8.82 7.61
N LEU A 194 6.65 8.46 6.56
CA LEU A 194 5.30 8.97 6.32
C LEU A 194 4.32 8.54 7.41
N ILE A 195 4.25 7.23 7.72
CA ILE A 195 3.32 6.77 8.78
C ILE A 195 3.68 7.34 10.15
N CYS A 196 4.96 7.58 10.45
CA CYS A 196 5.39 8.14 11.72
C CYS A 196 5.00 9.61 11.89
N LYS A 197 4.90 10.36 10.79
CA LYS A 197 4.47 11.75 10.82
C LYS A 197 2.96 11.86 10.85
N ASP A 198 2.29 11.08 10.00
CA ASP A 198 0.90 11.39 9.62
C ASP A 198 -0.14 10.44 10.25
N LEU A 199 0.23 9.21 10.63
CA LEU A 199 -0.73 8.20 11.09
C LEU A 199 -0.47 7.66 12.50
N LEU A 200 0.75 7.25 12.83
CA LEU A 200 1.03 6.64 14.12
C LEU A 200 0.70 7.58 15.29
N PRO A 201 1.05 8.88 15.29
CA PRO A 201 0.64 9.78 16.37
C PRO A 201 -0.88 9.82 16.56
N TYR A 202 -1.65 9.81 15.47
CA TYR A 202 -3.12 9.75 15.53
C TYR A 202 -3.62 8.43 16.12
N LEU A 203 -3.00 7.31 15.78
CA LEU A 203 -3.42 5.98 16.23
C LEU A 203 -3.11 5.72 17.71
N ILE A 204 -1.92 6.09 18.19
CA ILE A 204 -1.36 5.56 19.45
C ILE A 204 -0.94 6.61 20.48
N ALA A 205 -0.94 7.91 20.17
CA ALA A 205 -0.56 8.93 21.15
C ALA A 205 -1.61 9.06 22.28
N GLY A 206 -1.14 8.97 23.53
CA GLY A 206 -1.98 9.08 24.73
C GLY A 206 -3.04 7.99 24.87
N LYS A 207 -2.87 6.84 24.19
CA LYS A 207 -3.82 5.72 24.22
C LYS A 207 -3.42 4.64 25.22
N PHE A 208 -2.22 4.70 25.79
CA PHE A 208 -1.67 3.66 26.66
C PHE A 208 -1.34 4.21 28.05
N PRO A 209 -1.20 3.35 29.07
CA PRO A 209 -0.68 3.78 30.37
C PRO A 209 0.74 4.31 30.28
N ASP A 210 1.11 5.18 31.22
CA ASP A 210 2.32 6.01 31.21
C ASP A 210 3.59 5.22 30.85
N SER A 211 3.84 4.06 31.47
CA SER A 211 5.05 3.27 31.22
C SER A 211 5.20 2.79 29.76
N THR A 212 4.07 2.42 29.14
CA THR A 212 4.05 2.00 27.73
C THR A 212 4.07 3.23 26.82
N GLN A 213 3.32 4.27 27.18
CA GLN A 213 3.22 5.49 26.38
C GLN A 213 4.58 6.19 26.27
N GLU A 214 5.36 6.28 27.35
CA GLU A 214 6.71 6.85 27.32
C GLU A 214 7.64 6.11 26.34
N SER A 215 7.53 4.78 26.29
CA SER A 215 8.31 3.94 25.37
C SER A 215 7.89 4.18 23.91
N ILE A 216 6.59 4.26 23.66
CA ILE A 216 6.03 4.58 22.33
C ILE A 216 6.46 5.98 21.88
N ASP A 217 6.32 6.98 22.74
CA ASP A 217 6.61 8.38 22.41
C ASP A 217 8.09 8.59 22.10
N LYS A 218 8.98 7.89 22.82
CA LYS A 218 10.41 7.87 22.52
C LYS A 218 10.67 7.34 21.10
N LEU A 219 10.10 6.19 20.75
CA LEU A 219 10.25 5.60 19.41
C LEU A 219 9.68 6.49 18.31
N LEU A 220 8.49 7.09 18.51
CA LEU A 220 7.87 7.98 17.52
C LEU A 220 8.70 9.24 17.28
N LYS A 221 9.30 9.79 18.34
CA LYS A 221 10.19 10.95 18.26
C LYS A 221 11.41 10.64 17.38
N ASP A 222 12.00 9.46 17.56
CA ASP A 222 13.14 9.02 16.76
C ASP A 222 12.74 8.71 15.30
N CYS A 223 11.58 8.11 15.08
CA CYS A 223 11.13 7.75 13.74
C CYS A 223 10.98 8.94 12.79
N SER A 224 10.39 10.04 13.28
CA SER A 224 10.08 11.21 12.43
C SER A 224 11.32 12.00 11.95
N LYS A 225 12.47 11.84 12.62
CA LYS A 225 13.67 12.67 12.42
C LYS A 225 14.96 11.89 12.14
N ASN A 226 15.08 10.65 12.62
CA ASN A 226 16.37 9.98 12.74
C ASN A 226 16.52 8.72 11.87
N ILE A 227 15.49 8.28 11.14
CA ILE A 227 15.63 7.11 10.25
C ILE A 227 16.45 7.49 9.01
N THR A 228 17.69 7.02 8.98
CA THR A 228 18.65 7.31 7.92
C THR A 228 18.68 6.24 6.83
N ASN A 229 18.36 4.99 7.16
CA ASN A 229 18.47 3.84 6.26
C ASN A 229 17.32 2.83 6.44
N ASP A 230 17.22 1.88 5.51
CA ASP A 230 16.12 0.90 5.49
C ASP A 230 16.25 -0.16 6.61
N LEU A 231 17.44 -0.39 7.15
CA LEU A 231 17.62 -1.29 8.30
C LEU A 231 17.01 -0.68 9.56
N GLU A 232 17.31 0.59 9.85
CA GLU A 232 16.70 1.34 10.95
C GLU A 232 15.17 1.39 10.84
N ALA A 233 14.65 1.58 9.61
CA ALA A 233 13.21 1.54 9.36
C ALA A 233 12.56 0.21 9.75
N ARG A 234 13.22 -0.92 9.42
CA ARG A 234 12.76 -2.26 9.80
C ARG A 234 12.89 -2.52 11.30
N THR A 235 13.97 -2.07 11.92
CA THR A 235 14.15 -2.16 13.38
C THR A 235 13.06 -1.42 14.11
N PHE A 236 12.76 -0.18 13.71
CA PHE A 236 11.66 0.60 14.28
C PHE A 236 10.31 -0.13 14.18
N ILE A 237 9.97 -0.68 13.01
CA ILE A 237 8.74 -1.44 12.82
C ILE A 237 8.67 -2.60 13.82
N ASN A 238 9.73 -3.40 13.90
CA ASN A 238 9.75 -4.57 14.78
C ASN A 238 9.66 -4.19 16.26
N GLU A 239 10.43 -3.20 16.72
CA GLU A 239 10.41 -2.72 18.10
C GLU A 239 9.02 -2.20 18.50
N LEU A 240 8.40 -1.38 17.65
CA LEU A 240 7.05 -0.87 17.93
C LEU A 240 6.01 -2.00 17.91
N MET A 241 6.12 -2.96 16.98
CA MET A 241 5.25 -4.13 16.97
C MET A 241 5.38 -4.96 18.25
N GLU A 242 6.59 -5.15 18.79
CA GLU A 242 6.80 -5.86 20.07
C GLU A 242 6.14 -5.12 21.25
N ILE A 243 6.25 -3.79 21.32
CA ILE A 243 5.60 -2.99 22.38
C ILE A 243 4.07 -3.08 22.28
N LEU A 244 3.51 -3.08 21.07
CA LEU A 244 2.06 -3.12 20.85
C LEU A 244 1.48 -4.53 21.04
N ARG A 245 2.28 -5.59 20.85
CA ARG A 245 1.79 -6.99 20.85
C ARG A 245 1.01 -7.37 22.13
N PRO A 246 1.42 -7.04 23.36
CA PRO A 246 0.68 -7.40 24.57
C PRO A 246 -0.70 -6.74 24.68
N TRP A 247 -0.89 -5.59 24.02
CA TRP A 247 -2.14 -4.83 24.06
C TRP A 247 -3.21 -5.35 23.10
N ARG A 248 -2.83 -6.27 22.21
CA ARG A 248 -3.68 -6.83 21.19
C ARG A 248 -4.56 -7.96 21.76
N THR A 249 -5.81 -7.67 22.11
CA THR A 249 -6.74 -8.64 22.76
C THR A 249 -7.26 -9.74 21.83
N CYS A 250 -7.76 -10.83 22.39
CA CYS A 250 -8.33 -11.98 21.66
C CYS A 250 -9.83 -12.14 21.92
N ASP A 251 -10.56 -11.02 21.94
CA ASP A 251 -12.01 -11.00 22.13
C ASP A 251 -12.77 -11.06 20.80
N SER A 252 -14.09 -11.24 20.88
CA SER A 252 -14.95 -11.45 19.71
C SER A 252 -14.99 -10.25 18.75
N ARG A 253 -14.65 -9.04 19.19
CA ARG A 253 -14.55 -7.85 18.31
C ARG A 253 -13.37 -7.97 17.33
N PHE A 254 -12.40 -8.83 17.65
CA PHE A 254 -11.20 -9.08 16.86
C PHE A 254 -11.19 -10.49 16.26
N ALA A 255 -12.35 -10.98 15.83
CA ALA A 255 -12.52 -12.38 15.41
C ALA A 255 -11.57 -12.83 14.28
N TYR A 256 -11.12 -11.93 13.40
CA TYR A 256 -10.11 -12.24 12.37
C TYR A 256 -8.78 -12.72 12.96
N ARG A 257 -8.50 -12.47 14.24
CA ARG A 257 -7.27 -12.86 14.94
C ARG A 257 -7.34 -14.22 15.61
N TYR A 258 -8.48 -14.91 15.59
CA TYR A 258 -8.59 -16.22 16.26
C TYR A 258 -7.52 -17.24 15.86
N PRO A 259 -7.02 -17.31 14.61
CA PRO A 259 -5.85 -18.12 14.29
C PRO A 259 -4.64 -17.77 15.18
N ASP A 260 -4.20 -16.52 15.18
CA ASP A 260 -3.07 -16.05 16.00
C ASP A 260 -3.31 -16.28 17.50
N CYS A 261 -4.52 -15.99 17.96
CA CYS A 261 -4.94 -16.15 19.35
C CYS A 261 -4.95 -17.61 19.82
N LYS A 262 -5.22 -18.56 18.91
CA LYS A 262 -5.23 -19.99 19.22
C LYS A 262 -3.82 -20.55 19.30
N TYR A 263 -2.92 -20.14 18.41
CA TYR A 263 -1.58 -20.73 18.29
C TYR A 263 -0.52 -20.01 19.14
N ASN A 264 -0.66 -18.71 19.44
CA ASN A 264 0.30 -18.00 20.31
C ASN A 264 0.18 -18.38 21.79
N ARG A 265 -0.92 -19.01 22.23
CA ARG A 265 -1.04 -19.58 23.58
C ARG A 265 -0.25 -20.88 23.78
N LEU A 266 0.31 -21.46 22.73
CA LEU A 266 1.10 -22.70 22.80
C LEU A 266 2.61 -22.44 22.86
N ILE A 267 3.04 -21.17 22.85
CA ILE A 267 4.46 -20.75 22.84
C ILE A 267 4.79 -19.83 24.03
N ALA A 268 3.87 -19.68 24.99
CA ALA A 268 4.11 -18.96 26.26
C ALA A 268 4.31 -19.96 27.41
#